data_AF-R7LWX0-F1
#
_entry.id   AF-R7LWX0-F1
#
_cell.length_a   1.000
_cell.length_b   1.000
_cell.length_c   1.000
_cell.angle_alpha   90.00
_cell.angle_beta   90.00
_cell.angle_gamma   90.00
#
_symmetry.space_group_name_H-M   'P 1'
#
loop_
_entity.id
_entity.type
_entity.pdbx_description
1 polymer ?
#
loop_
_entity_poly.entity_id
_entity_poly.type
_entity_poly.pdbx_seq_one_letter_code
_entity_poly.pdbx_strand_id
1 'polypeptide(L)'
;MISAIQNFITSPAIFNATQSTVTQVTTETCLKAVGRPTFILTDKQIDPQTKKFSATKEFLYQITCLAIYLAAITPICKKGAFALAKKAYKNEPIFQAFKDSSEFMKFHKMDESGKIAKLTEINKAAGNGDKFTRSTINQDSENLARGVVEAGSMFGSVAGLAILAPIMSHPIIHPVMKMIGMDNPKDAKSKQETPQPEQKQKI
;
A
#
# COMPACT_ATOMS: atom_id res chain seq x y z
N MET A 1 8.79 -13.85 -27.16
CA MET A 1 8.20 -13.66 -25.81
C MET A 1 8.95 -12.63 -24.97
N ILE A 2 10.30 -12.64 -24.95
CA ILE A 2 11.12 -11.65 -24.21
C ILE A 2 10.84 -10.19 -24.63
N SER A 3 10.74 -9.88 -25.93
CA SER A 3 10.39 -8.52 -26.41
C SER A 3 9.01 -8.01 -25.97
N ALA A 4 8.02 -8.89 -25.84
CA ALA A 4 6.67 -8.50 -25.42
C ALA A 4 6.61 -8.23 -23.90
N ILE A 5 7.35 -9.04 -23.12
CA ILE A 5 7.52 -8.85 -21.68
C ILE A 5 8.33 -7.57 -21.41
N GLN A 6 9.40 -7.32 -22.17
CA GLN A 6 10.16 -6.06 -22.09
C GLN A 6 9.25 -4.86 -22.38
N ASN A 7 8.51 -4.86 -23.49
CA ASN A 7 7.61 -3.75 -23.83
C ASN A 7 6.47 -3.54 -22.83
N PHE A 8 5.99 -4.60 -22.17
CA PHE A 8 5.01 -4.49 -21.11
C PHE A 8 5.63 -3.83 -19.86
N ILE A 9 6.76 -4.34 -19.40
CA ILE A 9 7.48 -3.86 -18.19
C ILE A 9 8.00 -2.43 -18.39
N THR A 10 8.47 -2.07 -19.59
CA THR A 10 8.97 -0.72 -19.90
C THR A 10 7.88 0.24 -20.38
N SER A 11 6.60 -0.16 -20.33
CA SER A 11 5.52 0.74 -20.75
C SER A 11 5.46 1.95 -19.81
N PRO A 12 5.30 3.18 -20.34
CA PRO A 12 5.10 4.37 -19.53
C PRO A 12 3.90 4.25 -18.59
N ALA A 13 2.91 3.42 -18.95
CA ALA A 13 1.77 3.11 -18.12
C ALA A 13 2.16 2.32 -16.86
N ILE A 14 2.98 1.27 -16.98
CA ILE A 14 3.49 0.52 -15.82
C ILE A 14 4.48 1.35 -15.01
N PHE A 15 5.36 2.11 -15.66
CA PHE A 15 6.31 3.00 -14.99
C PHE A 15 5.61 4.11 -14.18
N ASN A 16 4.62 4.79 -14.76
CA ASN A 16 3.85 5.81 -14.04
C ASN A 16 2.90 5.21 -12.99
N ALA A 17 2.37 4.01 -13.23
CA ALA A 17 1.57 3.30 -12.24
C ALA A 17 2.43 2.92 -11.02
N THR A 18 3.67 2.45 -11.23
CA THR A 18 4.60 2.00 -10.17
C THR A 18 5.33 3.12 -9.45
N GLN A 19 5.18 4.39 -9.83
CA GLN A 19 5.75 5.51 -9.06
C GLN A 19 5.14 5.66 -7.66
N SER A 20 3.91 5.19 -7.43
CA SER A 20 3.34 5.18 -6.09
C SER A 20 3.77 3.94 -5.32
N THR A 21 4.20 4.11 -4.08
CA THR A 21 4.54 3.01 -3.17
C THR A 21 3.44 1.96 -3.08
N VAL A 22 2.18 2.40 -3.03
CA VAL A 22 1.03 1.51 -2.95
C VAL A 22 0.98 0.57 -4.15
N THR A 23 1.28 1.09 -5.34
CA THR A 23 1.32 0.27 -6.55
C THR A 23 2.50 -0.70 -6.52
N GLN A 24 3.70 -0.27 -6.11
CA GLN A 24 4.86 -1.17 -6.04
C GLN A 24 4.59 -2.36 -5.12
N VAL A 25 4.11 -2.08 -3.90
CA VAL A 25 3.76 -3.11 -2.91
C VAL A 25 2.64 -4.01 -3.41
N THR A 26 1.63 -3.44 -4.08
CA THR A 26 0.53 -4.21 -4.66
C THR A 26 1.02 -5.14 -5.76
N THR A 27 1.79 -4.62 -6.72
CA THR A 27 2.33 -5.41 -7.83
C THR A 27 3.25 -6.52 -7.34
N GLU A 28 4.15 -6.24 -6.40
CA GLU A 28 5.03 -7.24 -5.80
C GLU A 28 4.23 -8.33 -5.07
N THR A 29 3.21 -7.93 -4.31
CA THR A 29 2.37 -8.89 -3.56
C THR A 29 1.52 -9.74 -4.50
N CYS A 30 0.94 -9.16 -5.55
CA CYS A 30 0.22 -9.91 -6.58
C CYS A 30 1.14 -10.91 -7.29
N LEU A 31 2.37 -10.51 -7.63
CA LEU A 31 3.34 -11.40 -8.25
C LEU A 31 3.72 -12.55 -7.32
N LYS A 32 3.91 -12.28 -6.03
CA LYS A 32 4.15 -13.33 -5.02
C LYS A 32 2.94 -14.26 -4.89
N ALA A 33 1.72 -13.70 -4.90
CA ALA A 33 0.45 -14.42 -4.75
C ALA A 33 0.24 -15.42 -5.87
N VAL A 34 0.74 -15.13 -7.06
CA VAL A 34 0.71 -16.10 -8.16
C VAL A 34 1.95 -16.99 -8.12
N GLY A 35 3.13 -16.41 -8.01
CA GLY A 35 4.40 -17.12 -8.16
C GLY A 35 4.66 -18.21 -7.11
N ARG A 36 4.50 -17.90 -5.81
CA ARG A 36 4.80 -18.89 -4.75
C ARG A 36 3.83 -20.08 -4.79
N PRO A 37 2.51 -19.89 -4.90
CA PRO A 37 1.57 -21.00 -5.05
C PRO A 37 1.81 -21.81 -6.32
N THR A 38 2.12 -21.18 -7.46
CA THR A 38 2.45 -21.90 -8.70
C THR A 38 3.70 -22.76 -8.55
N PHE A 39 4.75 -22.26 -7.87
CA PHE A 39 5.95 -23.05 -7.60
C PHE A 39 5.64 -24.27 -6.72
N ILE A 40 4.82 -24.11 -5.68
CA ILE A 40 4.39 -25.21 -4.80
C ILE A 40 3.60 -26.28 -5.58
N LEU A 41 2.72 -25.85 -6.49
CA LEU A 41 1.90 -26.76 -7.30
C LEU A 41 2.71 -27.51 -8.37
N THR A 42 3.84 -26.95 -8.81
CA THR A 42 4.71 -27.56 -9.84
C THR A 42 5.84 -28.40 -9.25
N ASP A 43 6.09 -28.31 -7.94
CA ASP A 43 6.98 -29.21 -7.22
C ASP A 43 6.53 -30.66 -7.41
N LYS A 44 7.46 -31.59 -7.63
CA LYS A 44 7.15 -33.03 -7.80
C LYS A 44 7.35 -33.84 -6.53
N GLN A 45 8.03 -33.29 -5.51
CA GLN A 45 8.47 -34.00 -4.30
C GLN A 45 7.43 -34.02 -3.16
N ILE A 46 6.41 -33.17 -3.22
CA ILE A 46 5.37 -33.06 -2.17
C ILE A 46 4.13 -33.90 -2.57
N ASP A 47 3.34 -34.38 -1.61
CA ASP A 47 2.09 -35.07 -1.94
C ASP A 47 1.02 -34.10 -2.49
N PRO A 48 0.08 -34.55 -3.34
CA PRO A 48 -0.90 -33.68 -3.99
C PRO A 48 -1.87 -32.93 -3.05
N GLN A 49 -2.17 -33.48 -1.86
CA GLN A 49 -3.05 -32.84 -0.88
C GLN A 49 -2.29 -31.73 -0.14
N THR A 50 -1.07 -31.98 0.31
CA THR A 50 -0.24 -30.96 0.98
C THR A 50 0.15 -29.83 0.03
N LYS A 51 0.38 -30.12 -1.26
CA LYS A 51 0.60 -29.07 -2.29
C LYS A 51 -0.58 -28.10 -2.37
N LYS A 52 -1.79 -28.63 -2.52
CA LYS A 52 -3.00 -27.82 -2.65
C LYS A 52 -3.26 -27.02 -1.38
N PHE A 53 -3.08 -27.62 -0.21
CA PHE A 53 -3.20 -26.95 1.07
C PHE A 53 -2.19 -25.80 1.23
N SER A 54 -0.91 -26.09 1.01
CA SER A 54 0.18 -25.11 1.17
C SER A 54 0.07 -23.96 0.17
N ALA A 55 -0.18 -24.26 -1.11
CA ALA A 55 -0.40 -23.25 -2.14
C ALA A 55 -1.60 -22.35 -1.82
N THR A 56 -2.71 -22.92 -1.34
CA THR A 56 -3.91 -22.17 -0.98
C THR A 56 -3.69 -21.30 0.26
N LYS A 57 -2.99 -21.81 1.28
CA LYS A 57 -2.60 -21.03 2.47
C LYS A 57 -1.74 -19.83 2.09
N GLU A 58 -0.72 -20.03 1.27
CA GLU A 58 0.18 -18.95 0.83
C GLU A 58 -0.55 -17.91 -0.04
N PHE A 59 -1.42 -18.35 -0.94
CA PHE A 59 -2.26 -17.45 -1.74
C PHE A 59 -3.20 -16.61 -0.86
N LEU A 60 -3.94 -17.27 0.04
CA LEU A 60 -4.86 -16.59 0.95
C LEU A 60 -4.10 -15.62 1.85
N TYR A 61 -2.94 -16.01 2.38
CA TYR A 61 -2.12 -15.12 3.20
C TYR A 61 -1.72 -13.86 2.43
N GLN A 62 -1.26 -14.00 1.19
CA GLN A 62 -0.78 -12.85 0.41
C GLN A 62 -1.92 -11.94 -0.05
N ILE A 63 -3.07 -12.50 -0.45
CA ILE A 63 -4.26 -11.69 -0.80
C ILE A 63 -4.87 -11.02 0.44
N THR A 64 -4.96 -11.70 1.57
CA THR A 64 -5.47 -11.11 2.82
C THR A 64 -4.55 -9.99 3.32
N CYS A 65 -3.23 -10.20 3.30
CA CYS A 65 -2.27 -9.15 3.64
C CYS A 65 -2.38 -7.94 2.70
N LEU A 66 -2.55 -8.17 1.39
CA LEU A 66 -2.76 -7.11 0.42
C LEU A 66 -4.07 -6.34 0.67
N ALA A 67 -5.15 -7.05 0.97
CA ALA A 67 -6.45 -6.44 1.28
C ALA A 67 -6.36 -5.54 2.51
N ILE A 68 -5.74 -6.01 3.60
CA ILE A 68 -5.52 -5.22 4.82
C ILE A 68 -4.63 -4.01 4.53
N TYR A 69 -3.58 -4.20 3.73
CA TYR A 69 -2.67 -3.13 3.32
C TYR A 69 -3.39 -2.00 2.59
N LEU A 70 -4.22 -2.34 1.61
CA LEU A 70 -4.95 -1.36 0.80
C LEU A 70 -6.11 -0.72 1.56
N ALA A 71 -6.89 -1.52 2.30
CA ALA A 71 -8.12 -1.06 2.93
C ALA A 71 -7.90 -0.34 4.28
N ALA A 72 -6.86 -0.71 5.03
CA ALA A 72 -6.61 -0.17 6.37
C ALA A 72 -5.30 0.59 6.46
N ILE A 73 -4.17 -0.06 6.17
CA ILE A 73 -2.84 0.53 6.43
C ILE A 73 -2.62 1.78 5.59
N THR A 74 -2.85 1.71 4.28
CA THR A 74 -2.65 2.83 3.35
C THR A 74 -3.46 4.08 3.75
N PRO A 75 -4.79 4.02 3.96
CA PRO A 75 -5.55 5.22 4.32
C PRO A 75 -5.18 5.76 5.71
N ILE A 76 -4.91 4.89 6.69
CA ILE A 76 -4.53 5.32 8.04
C ILE A 76 -3.20 6.05 8.01
N CYS A 77 -2.19 5.49 7.36
CA CYS A 77 -0.84 6.08 7.32
C CYS A 77 -0.79 7.35 6.49
N LYS A 78 -1.52 7.44 5.36
CA LYS A 78 -1.63 8.68 4.57
C LYS A 78 -2.28 9.81 5.37
N LYS A 79 -3.40 9.53 6.05
CA LYS A 79 -4.08 10.53 6.90
C LYS A 79 -3.24 10.91 8.12
N GLY A 80 -2.60 9.94 8.75
CA GLY A 80 -1.71 10.16 9.89
C GLY A 80 -0.51 11.03 9.51
N ALA A 81 0.17 10.73 8.41
CA ALA A 81 1.30 11.53 7.93
C ALA A 81 0.91 12.97 7.59
N PHE A 82 -0.24 13.16 6.93
CA PHE A 82 -0.75 14.50 6.64
C PHE A 82 -1.12 15.28 7.92
N ALA A 83 -1.72 14.61 8.91
CA ALA A 83 -2.03 15.22 10.19
C ALA A 83 -0.76 15.60 10.99
N LEU A 84 0.28 14.76 10.94
CA LEU A 84 1.59 15.08 11.53
C LEU A 84 2.25 16.26 10.82
N ALA A 85 2.21 16.28 9.49
CA ALA A 85 2.75 17.39 8.71
C ALA A 85 2.00 18.70 8.97
N LYS A 86 0.67 18.67 9.17
CA LYS A 86 -0.11 19.85 9.58
C LYS A 86 0.36 20.43 10.93
N LYS A 87 0.83 19.57 11.84
CA LYS A 87 1.40 19.99 13.13
C LYS A 87 2.84 20.50 13.01
N ALA A 88 3.65 19.87 12.16
CA ALA A 88 5.05 20.21 11.97
C ALA A 88 5.25 21.48 11.10
N TYR A 89 4.47 21.59 10.01
CA TYR A 89 4.54 22.68 9.03
C TYR A 89 3.38 23.65 9.22
N LYS A 90 3.31 24.31 10.38
CA LYS A 90 2.23 25.27 10.67
C LYS A 90 2.20 26.46 9.71
N ASN A 91 3.36 26.82 9.17
CA ASN A 91 3.55 27.97 8.29
C ASN A 91 3.24 27.65 6.82
N GLU A 92 3.03 26.38 6.48
CA GLU A 92 2.76 25.94 5.10
C GLU A 92 1.26 25.99 4.80
N PRO A 93 0.81 26.85 3.86
CA PRO A 93 -0.61 27.04 3.57
C PRO A 93 -1.30 25.77 3.08
N ILE A 94 -0.57 24.92 2.35
CA ILE A 94 -1.09 23.66 1.79
C ILE A 94 -1.64 22.72 2.88
N PHE A 95 -0.96 22.58 4.02
CA PHE A 95 -1.43 21.68 5.08
C PHE A 95 -2.58 22.28 5.90
N GLN A 96 -2.77 23.60 5.86
CA GLN A 96 -3.87 24.28 6.52
C GLN A 96 -5.14 24.32 5.67
N ALA A 97 -4.99 24.45 4.34
CA ALA A 97 -6.09 24.53 3.40
C ALA A 97 -6.95 23.26 3.38
N PHE A 98 -6.33 22.09 3.55
CA PHE A 98 -7.03 20.80 3.47
C PHE A 98 -7.19 20.15 4.85
N LYS A 99 -8.31 19.44 5.04
CA LYS A 99 -8.61 18.73 6.28
C LYS A 99 -7.76 17.48 6.44
N ASP A 100 -7.59 16.72 5.36
CA ASP A 100 -6.84 15.48 5.34
C ASP A 100 -6.17 15.19 3.99
N SER A 101 -5.35 14.14 3.96
CA SER A 101 -4.66 13.70 2.74
C SER A 101 -5.60 13.35 1.59
N SER A 102 -6.83 12.89 1.87
CA SER A 102 -7.77 12.48 0.82
C SER A 102 -8.33 13.70 0.09
N GLU A 103 -8.64 14.77 0.83
CA GLU A 103 -9.08 16.03 0.25
C GLU A 103 -7.97 16.69 -0.58
N PHE A 104 -6.74 16.73 -0.04
CA PHE A 104 -5.57 17.22 -0.77
C PHE A 104 -5.32 16.41 -2.06
N MET A 105 -5.37 15.08 -2.01
CA MET A 105 -5.13 14.26 -3.21
C MET A 105 -6.23 14.41 -4.26
N LYS A 106 -7.46 14.76 -3.88
CA LYS A 106 -8.52 15.13 -4.83
C LYS A 106 -8.17 16.46 -5.50
N PHE A 107 -7.78 17.46 -4.72
CA PHE A 107 -7.33 18.76 -5.22
C PHE A 107 -6.14 18.63 -6.19
N HIS A 108 -5.11 17.85 -5.83
CA HIS A 108 -3.92 17.64 -6.66
C HIS A 108 -4.25 17.02 -8.04
N LYS A 109 -5.33 16.24 -8.13
CA LYS A 109 -5.77 15.59 -9.38
C LYS A 109 -6.70 16.46 -10.24
N MET A 110 -7.14 17.61 -9.75
CA MET A 110 -7.95 18.55 -10.54
C MET A 110 -7.09 19.27 -11.58
N ASP A 111 -7.73 19.74 -12.64
CA ASP A 111 -7.15 20.72 -13.55
C ASP A 111 -6.99 22.10 -12.88
N GLU A 112 -6.23 23.01 -13.48
CA GLU A 112 -5.96 24.32 -12.88
C GLU A 112 -7.23 25.15 -12.60
N SER A 113 -8.28 25.04 -13.43
CA SER A 113 -9.54 25.75 -13.18
C SER A 113 -10.28 25.16 -11.97
N GLY A 114 -10.28 23.84 -11.84
CA GLY A 114 -10.82 23.12 -10.68
C GLY A 114 -10.05 23.43 -9.39
N LYS A 115 -8.72 23.54 -9.45
CA LYS A 115 -7.88 23.93 -8.31
C LYS A 115 -8.23 25.33 -7.82
N ILE A 116 -8.33 26.32 -8.72
CA ILE A 116 -8.68 27.71 -8.38
C ILE A 116 -10.08 27.78 -7.75
N ALA A 117 -11.06 27.07 -8.32
CA ALA A 117 -12.41 27.01 -7.77
C ALA A 117 -12.42 26.41 -6.36
N LYS A 118 -11.66 25.33 -6.13
CA LYS A 118 -11.58 24.68 -4.82
C LYS A 118 -10.92 25.56 -3.76
N LEU A 119 -9.85 26.27 -4.10
CA LEU A 119 -9.21 27.23 -3.19
C LEU A 119 -10.13 28.40 -2.85
N THR A 120 -10.90 28.88 -3.83
CA THR A 120 -11.90 29.93 -3.64
C THR A 120 -13.00 29.49 -2.67
N GLU A 121 -13.47 28.25 -2.79
CA GLU A 121 -14.45 27.65 -1.86
C GLU A 121 -13.88 27.57 -0.43
N ILE A 122 -12.62 27.14 -0.29
CA ILE A 122 -11.93 27.05 1.01
C ILE A 122 -11.78 28.44 1.65
N ASN A 123 -11.39 29.46 0.89
CA ASN A 123 -11.29 30.84 1.39
C ASN A 123 -12.66 31.39 1.83
N LYS A 124 -13.72 31.15 1.04
CA LYS A 124 -15.09 31.54 1.40
C LYS A 124 -15.55 30.88 2.70
N ALA A 125 -15.25 29.60 2.88
CA ALA A 125 -15.57 28.87 4.11
C ALA A 125 -14.76 29.32 5.33
N ALA A 126 -13.53 29.82 5.14
CA ALA A 126 -12.64 30.26 6.21
C ALA A 126 -12.95 31.67 6.74
N GLY A 127 -13.78 32.45 6.04
CA GLY A 127 -14.29 33.76 6.51
C GLY A 127 -13.25 34.88 6.64
N ASN A 128 -12.00 34.67 6.22
CA ASN A 128 -10.87 35.60 6.41
C ASN A 128 -10.03 35.75 5.14
N GLY A 129 -10.56 36.46 4.13
CA GLY A 129 -9.81 36.89 2.94
C GLY A 129 -9.13 35.76 2.12
N ASP A 130 -8.39 36.16 1.10
CA ASP A 130 -7.67 35.24 0.20
C ASP A 130 -6.39 34.68 0.83
N LYS A 131 -6.54 33.82 1.83
CA LYS A 131 -5.42 33.14 2.51
C LYS A 131 -4.80 32.00 1.70
N PHE A 132 -5.61 31.33 0.88
CA PHE A 132 -5.20 30.19 0.07
C PHE A 132 -5.40 30.53 -1.40
N THR A 133 -4.32 30.95 -2.05
CA THR A 133 -4.28 31.30 -3.48
C THR A 133 -3.20 30.51 -4.19
N ARG A 134 -3.17 30.58 -5.53
CA ARG A 134 -2.16 29.88 -6.34
C ARG A 134 -0.73 30.37 -6.12
N SER A 135 -0.55 31.59 -5.61
CA SER A 135 0.78 32.09 -5.22
C SER A 135 1.25 31.50 -3.89
N THR A 136 0.34 31.24 -2.95
CA THR A 136 0.65 30.62 -1.64
C THR A 136 0.69 29.09 -1.67
N ILE A 137 -0.13 28.47 -2.52
CA ILE A 137 -0.16 27.04 -2.78
C ILE A 137 0.34 26.88 -4.21
N ASN A 138 1.66 26.82 -4.33
CA ASN A 138 2.37 26.63 -5.59
C ASN A 138 2.70 25.13 -5.79
N GLN A 139 3.30 24.81 -6.94
CA GLN A 139 3.64 23.44 -7.29
C GLN A 139 4.62 22.79 -6.31
N ASP A 140 5.52 23.55 -5.68
CA ASP A 140 6.45 23.03 -4.68
C ASP A 140 5.75 22.62 -3.37
N SER A 141 4.80 23.43 -2.91
CA SER A 141 3.97 23.12 -1.74
C SER A 141 3.08 21.88 -1.99
N GLU A 142 2.58 21.72 -3.22
CA GLU A 142 1.85 20.52 -3.65
C GLU A 142 2.77 19.29 -3.66
N ASN A 143 3.99 19.43 -4.22
CA ASN A 143 4.98 18.36 -4.25
C ASN A 143 5.41 17.95 -2.84
N LEU A 144 5.57 18.90 -1.91
CA LEU A 144 5.86 18.63 -0.50
C LEU A 144 4.73 17.84 0.16
N ALA A 145 3.49 18.31 0.03
CA ALA A 145 2.33 17.63 0.60
C ALA A 145 2.14 16.22 0.01
N ARG A 146 2.37 16.06 -1.30
CA ARG A 146 2.37 14.75 -1.96
C ARG A 146 3.50 13.87 -1.45
N GLY A 147 4.71 14.40 -1.33
CA GLY A 147 5.88 13.69 -0.82
C GLY A 147 5.68 13.22 0.62
N VAL A 148 5.08 14.03 1.48
CA VAL A 148 4.69 13.64 2.85
C VAL A 148 3.69 12.49 2.83
N VAL A 149 2.67 12.54 1.97
CA VAL A 149 1.65 11.49 1.86
C VAL A 149 2.28 10.19 1.33
N GLU A 150 3.16 10.27 0.35
CA GLU A 150 3.88 9.12 -0.21
C GLU A 150 4.87 8.54 0.81
N ALA A 151 5.68 9.35 1.48
CA ALA A 151 6.57 8.92 2.54
C ALA A 151 5.82 8.27 3.70
N GLY A 152 4.72 8.89 4.15
CA GLY A 152 3.82 8.31 5.15
C GLY A 152 3.27 6.95 4.72
N SER A 153 2.90 6.83 3.44
CA SER A 153 2.50 5.55 2.85
C SER A 153 3.67 4.55 2.85
N MET A 154 4.91 4.93 2.55
CA MET A 154 6.09 4.06 2.59
C MET A 154 6.36 3.51 3.97
N PHE A 155 6.55 4.38 4.96
CA PHE A 155 6.79 3.97 6.34
C PHE A 155 5.61 3.15 6.88
N GLY A 156 4.40 3.58 6.57
CA GLY A 156 3.17 2.84 6.89
C GLY A 156 3.11 1.46 6.25
N SER A 157 3.58 1.30 5.01
CA SER A 157 3.64 0.02 4.31
C SER A 157 4.59 -0.94 5.01
N VAL A 158 5.80 -0.48 5.33
CA VAL A 158 6.82 -1.30 5.99
C VAL A 158 6.37 -1.69 7.39
N ALA A 159 5.95 -0.72 8.22
CA ALA A 159 5.50 -1.00 9.59
C ALA A 159 4.18 -1.79 9.63
N GLY A 160 3.24 -1.45 8.76
CA GLY A 160 1.94 -2.10 8.67
C GLY A 160 2.05 -3.54 8.19
N LEU A 161 2.87 -3.82 7.18
CA LEU A 161 3.09 -5.21 6.72
C LEU A 161 3.92 -6.03 7.71
N ALA A 162 4.87 -5.40 8.42
CA ALA A 162 5.70 -6.12 9.39
C ALA A 162 4.97 -6.44 10.70
N ILE A 163 4.04 -5.59 11.14
CA ILE A 163 3.41 -5.68 12.47
C ILE A 163 1.91 -5.95 12.36
N LEU A 164 1.18 -5.13 11.61
CA LEU A 164 -0.29 -5.19 11.58
C LEU A 164 -0.82 -6.32 10.70
N ALA A 165 -0.18 -6.59 9.56
CA ALA A 165 -0.64 -7.64 8.65
C ALA A 165 -0.59 -9.04 9.27
N PRO A 166 0.46 -9.46 10.01
CA PRO A 166 0.46 -10.76 10.70
C PRO A 166 -0.66 -10.88 11.76
N ILE A 167 -0.88 -9.83 12.55
CA ILE A 167 -1.90 -9.80 13.61
C ILE A 167 -3.32 -9.89 13.01
N MET A 168 -3.56 -9.15 11.94
CA MET A 168 -4.89 -9.04 11.32
C MET A 168 -5.21 -10.20 10.37
N SER A 169 -4.20 -10.83 9.75
CA SER A 169 -4.41 -11.90 8.76
C SER A 169 -4.63 -13.28 9.38
N HIS A 170 -3.95 -13.60 10.49
CA HIS A 170 -4.09 -14.88 11.21
C HIS A 170 -5.55 -15.25 11.56
N PRO A 171 -6.38 -14.36 12.16
CA PRO A 171 -7.76 -14.68 12.51
C PRO A 171 -8.71 -14.76 11.30
N ILE A 172 -8.29 -14.28 10.12
CA ILE A 172 -9.10 -14.30 8.88
C ILE A 172 -8.81 -15.55 8.05
N ILE A 173 -7.54 -15.97 7.98
CA ILE A 173 -7.12 -17.09 7.11
C ILE A 173 -7.61 -18.43 7.65
N HIS A 174 -7.55 -18.64 8.97
CA HIS A 174 -7.92 -19.92 9.57
C HIS A 174 -9.41 -20.29 9.39
N PRO A 175 -10.38 -19.36 9.58
CA PRO A 175 -11.79 -19.63 9.26
C PRO A 175 -12.03 -19.87 7.77
N VAL A 176 -11.33 -19.14 6.89
CA VAL A 176 -11.49 -19.28 5.44
C VAL A 176 -10.98 -20.64 4.97
N MET A 177 -9.83 -21.12 5.47
CA MET A 177 -9.33 -22.46 5.16
C MET A 177 -10.27 -23.57 5.64
N LYS A 178 -10.91 -23.38 6.80
CA LYS A 178 -11.93 -24.29 7.32
C LYS A 178 -13.20 -24.30 6.47
N MET A 179 -13.66 -23.13 6.01
CA MET A 179 -14.84 -23.01 5.15
C MET A 179 -14.65 -23.67 3.77
N ILE A 180 -13.44 -23.62 3.21
CA ILE A 180 -13.13 -24.27 1.92
C ILE A 180 -12.81 -25.77 2.07
N GLY A 181 -13.01 -26.36 3.25
CA GLY A 181 -12.84 -27.80 3.50
C GLY A 181 -11.38 -28.26 3.49
N MET A 182 -10.43 -27.36 3.73
CA MET A 182 -8.99 -27.65 3.76
C MET A 182 -8.46 -27.89 5.19
N ASP A 183 -9.29 -28.36 6.12
CA ASP A 183 -8.83 -28.78 7.45
C ASP A 183 -8.16 -30.17 7.36
N ASN A 184 -6.83 -30.22 7.18
CA ASN A 184 -6.07 -31.45 7.46
C ASN A 184 -5.26 -31.29 8.76
N PRO A 185 -5.77 -31.82 9.91
CA PRO A 185 -5.21 -31.59 11.24
C PRO A 185 -3.96 -32.45 11.57
N LYS A 186 -3.12 -32.85 10.60
CA LYS A 186 -1.93 -33.68 10.87
C LYS A 186 -0.56 -33.03 10.63
N ASP A 187 -0.48 -31.85 10.01
CA ASP A 187 0.80 -31.16 9.77
C ASP A 187 0.87 -29.73 10.34
N ALA A 188 0.09 -29.45 11.40
CA ALA A 188 0.11 -28.18 12.14
C ALA A 188 1.40 -27.95 12.97
N LYS A 189 2.46 -28.72 12.73
CA LYS A 189 3.82 -28.48 13.22
C LYS A 189 4.80 -28.27 12.06
N SER A 190 4.48 -27.37 11.12
CA SER A 190 5.53 -26.69 10.37
C SER A 190 5.54 -25.23 10.79
N LYS A 191 6.71 -24.81 11.25
CA LYS A 191 7.01 -23.57 11.93
C LYS A 191 6.38 -22.36 11.24
N GLN A 192 5.90 -21.42 12.05
CA GLN A 192 5.97 -20.00 11.71
C GLN A 192 7.43 -19.68 11.36
N GLU A 193 7.82 -19.84 10.11
CA GLU A 193 9.00 -19.19 9.56
C GLU A 193 8.50 -17.93 8.86
N THR A 194 8.33 -16.89 9.67
CA THR A 194 8.71 -15.55 9.24
C THR A 194 10.12 -15.68 8.64
N PRO A 195 10.38 -15.24 7.39
CA PRO A 195 11.75 -15.15 6.92
C PRO A 195 12.41 -14.06 7.76
N GLN A 196 13.08 -14.46 8.84
CA GLN A 196 14.04 -13.64 9.56
C GLN A 196 15.32 -13.65 8.71
N PRO A 197 15.94 -12.50 8.42
CA PRO A 197 17.17 -12.47 7.65
C PRO A 197 18.29 -13.17 8.44
N GLU A 198 18.76 -14.31 7.96
CA GLU A 198 19.99 -14.94 8.49
C GLU A 198 21.19 -14.05 8.12
N GLN A 199 21.57 -13.16 9.04
CA GLN A 199 22.95 -12.68 9.14
C GLN A 199 23.80 -13.76 9.80
N LYS A 200 24.56 -14.53 9.01
CA LYS A 200 25.83 -15.12 9.46
C LYS A 200 26.81 -15.24 8.30
N GLN A 201 27.62 -14.20 8.08
CA GLN A 201 28.96 -14.38 7.55
C GLN A 201 29.92 -14.29 8.75
N LYS A 202 30.48 -15.43 9.15
CA LYS A 202 31.70 -15.46 9.96
C LYS A 202 32.89 -15.47 9.01
N ILE A 203 33.85 -14.60 9.35
CA ILE A 203 35.20 -14.45 8.80
C ILE A 203 35.95 -15.77 8.86
#